data_AF-A1DW96-F1
#
_entry.id   AF-A1DW96-F1
#
_cell.length_a   1.000
_cell.length_b   1.000
_cell.length_c   1.000
_cell.angle_alpha   90.00
_cell.angle_beta   90.00
_cell.angle_gamma   90.00
#
_symmetry.space_group_name_H-M   'P 1'
#
loop_
_entity.id
_entity.type
_entity.pdbx_description
1 polymer ?
#
loop_
_entity_poly.entity_id
_entity_poly.type
_entity_poly.pdbx_seq_one_letter_code
_entity_poly.pdbx_strand_id
1 'polypeptide(L)'
;MPYDPQNPLQDRITDLGPRHYGEFLPPVIKNNKGKWLYHEILEPGVLVHVSETGDEVYTVRVDGCRLMSIEHLREMCEIADKHCDGYLRFTTRNNIEFMVDNKSKVKPLMDDLKSRKFEKGSNKFPIGGTGSGITNIVHTQGWAHCHTPAIDASGVVKAVMDGLYDEFGSMRMPAPVRVSLACCLNMCGAVHCSDIAILGIHRKPPMIDAEWIDKLCE
;
A
#
# COMPACT_ATOMS: atom_id res chain seq x y z
N MET A 1 3.70 29.40 15.60
CA MET A 1 5.01 29.97 15.94
C MET A 1 6.08 29.00 15.47
N PRO A 2 7.22 29.46 14.93
CA PRO A 2 8.35 28.57 14.66
C PRO A 2 8.84 27.94 15.96
N TYR A 3 9.41 26.73 15.87
CA TYR A 3 10.05 26.07 17.01
C TYR A 3 11.18 26.92 17.59
N ASP A 4 11.22 27.08 18.92
CA ASP A 4 12.30 27.75 19.63
C ASP A 4 13.15 26.73 20.42
N PRO A 5 14.43 26.51 20.04
CA PRO A 5 15.31 25.61 20.77
C PRO A 5 15.69 26.11 22.17
N GLN A 6 15.57 27.40 22.45
CA GLN A 6 15.79 27.96 23.80
C GLN A 6 14.60 27.68 24.73
N ASN A 7 13.39 27.55 24.15
CA ASN A 7 12.16 27.27 24.87
C ASN A 7 11.43 26.06 24.27
N PRO A 8 12.00 24.84 24.37
CA PRO A 8 11.55 23.68 23.58
C PRO A 8 10.15 23.18 23.93
N LEU A 9 9.55 23.64 25.04
CA LEU A 9 8.19 23.31 25.46
C LEU A 9 7.17 24.39 25.10
N GLN A 10 7.62 25.59 24.75
CA GLN A 10 6.73 26.67 24.37
C GLN A 10 5.96 26.30 23.10
N ASP A 11 4.64 26.49 23.11
CA ASP A 11 3.72 26.19 22.00
C ASP A 11 3.78 24.73 21.49
N ARG A 12 4.34 23.80 22.27
CA ARG A 12 4.42 22.38 21.90
C ARG A 12 3.04 21.75 22.00
N ILE A 13 2.55 21.22 20.88
CA ILE A 13 1.30 20.47 20.82
C ILE A 13 1.62 18.97 20.81
N THR A 14 1.06 18.21 21.74
CA THR A 14 1.21 16.74 21.86
C THR A 14 -0.17 16.07 21.95
N ASP A 15 -0.19 14.75 21.83
CA ASP A 15 -1.38 13.92 22.12
C ASP A 15 -2.62 14.20 21.25
N LEU A 16 -2.44 14.73 20.03
CA LEU A 16 -3.54 14.98 19.08
C LEU A 16 -4.08 13.72 18.41
N GLY A 17 -3.27 12.66 18.31
CA GLY A 17 -3.60 11.49 17.49
C GLY A 17 -3.69 11.81 15.99
N PRO A 18 -4.32 10.92 15.19
CA PRO A 18 -4.53 11.14 13.77
C PRO A 18 -5.71 12.08 13.50
N ARG A 19 -5.74 12.68 12.30
CA ARG A 19 -6.95 13.32 11.77
C ARG A 19 -8.08 12.31 11.63
N HIS A 20 -9.32 12.75 11.82
CA HIS A 20 -10.45 11.84 11.74
C HIS A 20 -10.72 11.50 10.26
N TYR A 21 -10.76 10.21 9.91
CA TYR A 21 -10.92 9.76 8.52
C TYR A 21 -12.17 10.32 7.81
N GLY A 22 -13.21 10.68 8.56
CA GLY A 22 -14.43 11.30 8.04
C GLY A 22 -14.20 12.65 7.32
N GLU A 23 -13.05 13.28 7.55
CA GLU A 23 -12.62 14.50 6.85
C GLU A 23 -12.19 14.23 5.39
N PHE A 24 -11.87 12.98 5.06
CA PHE A 24 -11.26 12.58 3.77
C PHE A 24 -12.12 11.57 3.00
N LEU A 25 -13.39 11.40 3.36
CA LEU A 25 -14.29 10.50 2.64
C LEU A 25 -14.81 11.18 1.37
N PRO A 26 -14.75 10.52 0.19
CA PRO A 26 -15.49 10.97 -0.98
C PRO A 26 -16.98 11.15 -0.62
N PRO A 27 -17.69 12.14 -1.19
CA PRO A 27 -19.09 12.40 -0.86
C PRO A 27 -20.00 11.17 -0.96
N VAL A 28 -19.85 10.36 -2.03
CA VAL A 28 -20.61 9.11 -2.22
C VAL A 28 -20.37 8.10 -1.08
N ILE A 29 -19.13 8.01 -0.59
CA ILE A 29 -18.78 7.15 0.54
C ILE A 29 -19.36 7.69 1.84
N LYS A 30 -19.25 9.01 2.07
CA LYS A 30 -19.73 9.65 3.29
C LYS A 30 -21.24 9.51 3.45
N ASN A 31 -21.99 9.71 2.36
CA ASN A 31 -23.45 9.69 2.36
C ASN A 31 -24.03 8.27 2.51
N ASN A 32 -23.30 7.26 2.03
CA ASN A 32 -23.74 5.85 2.02
C ASN A 32 -23.03 4.97 3.05
N LYS A 33 -22.25 5.57 3.95
CA LYS A 33 -21.50 4.84 4.97
C LYS A 33 -22.45 4.03 5.87
N GLY A 34 -22.26 2.71 5.88
CA GLY A 34 -23.08 1.77 6.65
C GLY A 34 -24.39 1.37 5.97
N LYS A 35 -24.60 1.77 4.70
CA LYS A 35 -25.79 1.50 3.89
C LYS A 35 -25.44 0.85 2.55
N TRP A 36 -24.45 -0.04 2.55
CA TRP A 36 -24.01 -0.76 1.35
C TRP A 36 -24.76 -2.08 1.23
N LEU A 37 -25.33 -2.36 0.05
CA LEU A 37 -26.08 -3.59 -0.20
C LEU A 37 -25.18 -4.72 -0.67
N TYR A 38 -24.39 -4.48 -1.72
CA TYR A 38 -23.53 -5.49 -2.32
C TYR A 38 -22.33 -4.85 -3.02
N HIS A 39 -21.40 -5.72 -3.43
CA HIS A 39 -20.30 -5.35 -4.30
C HIS A 39 -20.12 -6.39 -5.40
N GLU A 40 -19.50 -5.97 -6.50
CA GLU A 40 -19.12 -6.85 -7.60
C GLU A 40 -17.71 -6.47 -8.08
N ILE A 41 -16.97 -7.45 -8.58
CA ILE A 41 -15.70 -7.23 -9.28
C ILE A 41 -16.00 -7.27 -10.78
N LEU A 42 -15.91 -6.12 -11.44
CA LEU A 42 -16.30 -5.97 -12.86
C LEU A 42 -15.22 -6.51 -13.80
N GLU A 43 -13.96 -6.27 -13.44
CA GLU A 43 -12.76 -6.77 -14.11
C GLU A 43 -11.59 -6.75 -13.11
N PRO A 44 -10.44 -7.41 -13.39
CA PRO A 44 -9.28 -7.34 -12.49
C PRO A 44 -8.89 -5.89 -12.16
N GLY A 45 -8.89 -5.57 -10.87
CA GLY A 45 -8.61 -4.23 -10.36
C GLY A 45 -9.80 -3.26 -10.31
N VAL A 46 -11.00 -3.63 -10.77
CA VAL A 46 -12.18 -2.73 -10.78
C VAL A 46 -13.32 -3.34 -9.98
N LEU A 47 -13.77 -2.61 -8.97
CA LEU A 47 -14.92 -2.98 -8.14
C LEU A 47 -16.05 -1.96 -8.28
N VAL A 48 -17.28 -2.40 -8.05
CA VAL A 48 -18.41 -1.52 -7.78
C VAL A 48 -19.03 -1.89 -6.43
N HIS A 49 -19.40 -0.89 -5.63
CA HIS A 49 -20.29 -1.07 -4.47
C HIS A 49 -21.57 -0.31 -4.73
N VAL A 50 -22.71 -0.94 -4.42
CA VAL A 50 -24.05 -0.38 -4.61
C VAL A 50 -24.71 -0.18 -3.25
N SER A 51 -25.23 1.01 -3.00
CA SER A 51 -25.88 1.36 -1.73
C SER A 51 -27.36 1.02 -1.73
N GLU A 52 -27.98 1.10 -0.55
CA GLU A 52 -29.43 1.00 -0.34
C GLU A 52 -30.22 2.09 -1.08
N THR A 53 -29.59 3.22 -1.40
CA THR A 53 -30.21 4.32 -2.16
C THR A 53 -30.08 4.16 -3.66
N GLY A 54 -29.33 3.13 -4.13
CA GLY A 54 -28.98 2.94 -5.53
C GLY A 54 -27.75 3.73 -5.98
N ASP A 55 -27.07 4.44 -5.08
CA ASP A 55 -25.80 5.10 -5.39
C ASP A 55 -24.72 4.04 -5.63
N GLU A 56 -23.87 4.28 -6.62
CA GLU A 56 -22.76 3.42 -6.97
C GLU A 56 -21.43 4.11 -6.74
N VAL A 57 -20.44 3.37 -6.25
CA VAL A 57 -19.04 3.82 -6.23
C VAL A 57 -18.17 2.77 -6.89
N TYR A 58 -17.43 3.22 -7.89
CA TYR A 58 -16.49 2.41 -8.66
C TYR A 58 -15.09 2.64 -8.12
N THR A 59 -14.39 1.56 -7.80
CA THR A 59 -13.02 1.60 -7.27
C THR A 59 -12.07 0.98 -8.26
N VAL A 60 -11.04 1.73 -8.67
CA VAL A 60 -9.92 1.22 -9.47
C VAL A 60 -8.72 1.06 -8.54
N ARG A 61 -8.31 -0.20 -8.32
CA ARG A 61 -7.15 -0.58 -7.50
C ARG A 61 -5.92 -0.73 -8.37
N VAL A 62 -4.82 -0.13 -7.92
CA VAL A 62 -3.51 -0.22 -8.55
C VAL A 62 -2.43 -0.64 -7.55
N ASP A 63 -1.41 -1.32 -8.04
CA ASP A 63 -0.25 -1.65 -7.20
C ASP A 63 0.48 -0.38 -6.75
N GLY A 64 1.14 -0.48 -5.59
CA GLY A 64 2.03 0.55 -5.08
C GLY A 64 3.32 -0.07 -4.57
N CYS A 65 4.47 0.57 -4.84
CA CYS A 65 5.77 0.07 -4.41
C CYS A 65 6.06 0.20 -2.91
N ARG A 66 5.08 0.70 -2.11
CA ARG A 66 5.15 1.04 -0.68
C ARG A 66 6.23 2.08 -0.33
N LEU A 67 7.50 1.79 -0.60
CA LEU A 67 8.59 2.77 -0.56
C LEU A 67 8.50 3.67 -1.79
N MET A 68 8.08 4.91 -1.61
CA MET A 68 7.80 5.84 -2.72
C MET A 68 8.35 7.24 -2.44
N SER A 69 8.63 7.99 -3.50
CA SER A 69 9.05 9.39 -3.40
C SER A 69 7.85 10.32 -3.24
N ILE A 70 8.12 11.56 -2.81
CA ILE A 70 7.09 12.60 -2.71
C ILE A 70 6.54 13.00 -4.08
N GLU A 71 7.34 12.88 -5.15
CA GLU A 71 6.92 13.14 -6.53
C GLU A 71 5.88 12.11 -6.97
N HIS A 72 6.07 10.84 -6.63
CA HIS A 72 5.10 9.80 -6.94
C HIS A 72 3.79 10.00 -6.16
N LEU A 73 3.86 10.43 -4.89
CA LEU A 73 2.68 10.83 -4.11
C LEU A 73 1.95 12.03 -4.74
N ARG A 74 2.67 13.05 -5.19
CA ARG A 74 2.07 14.21 -5.88
C ARG A 74 1.41 13.82 -7.20
N GLU A 75 1.98 12.87 -7.93
CA GLU A 75 1.38 12.30 -9.14
C GLU A 75 0.09 11.51 -8.83
N MET A 76 0.02 10.80 -7.70
CA MET A 76 -1.24 10.20 -7.23
C MET A 76 -2.29 11.27 -6.92
N CYS A 77 -1.90 12.37 -6.27
CA CYS A 77 -2.80 13.48 -6.00
C CYS A 77 -3.30 14.14 -7.29
N GLU A 78 -2.43 14.34 -8.29
CA GLU A 78 -2.81 14.87 -9.61
C GLU A 78 -3.90 14.01 -10.28
N ILE A 79 -3.76 12.68 -10.22
CA ILE A 79 -4.76 11.75 -10.75
C ILE A 79 -6.07 11.84 -9.96
N ALA A 80 -5.98 11.91 -8.62
CA ALA A 80 -7.15 12.03 -7.76
C ALA A 80 -7.90 13.36 -7.99
N ASP A 81 -7.19 14.48 -8.11
CA ASP A 81 -7.77 15.78 -8.43
C ASP A 81 -8.47 15.76 -9.79
N LYS A 82 -7.85 15.11 -10.79
CA LYS A 82 -8.37 15.05 -12.15
C LYS A 82 -9.60 14.16 -12.32
N HIS A 83 -9.66 13.03 -11.60
CA HIS A 83 -10.67 11.99 -11.85
C HIS A 83 -11.58 11.70 -10.66
N CYS A 84 -11.14 11.99 -9.44
CA CYS A 84 -11.73 11.49 -8.19
C CYS A 84 -12.03 12.61 -7.18
N ASP A 85 -12.18 13.86 -7.66
CA ASP A 85 -12.47 15.05 -6.85
C ASP A 85 -11.48 15.28 -5.68
N GLY A 86 -10.22 14.87 -5.86
CA GLY A 86 -9.15 14.99 -4.88
C GLY A 86 -9.11 13.88 -3.83
N TYR A 87 -9.93 12.83 -3.97
CA TYR A 87 -9.96 11.70 -3.05
C TYR A 87 -9.25 10.46 -3.58
N LEU A 88 -8.48 9.81 -2.72
CA LEU A 88 -7.93 8.47 -2.92
C LEU A 88 -7.76 7.78 -1.57
N ARG A 89 -7.49 6.48 -1.57
CA ARG A 89 -7.12 5.75 -0.35
C ARG A 89 -6.04 4.72 -0.60
N PHE A 90 -5.41 4.27 0.48
CA PHE A 90 -4.50 3.12 0.47
C PHE A 90 -5.17 1.90 1.11
N THR A 91 -4.87 0.72 0.56
CA THR A 91 -5.32 -0.56 1.11
C THR A 91 -4.41 -1.03 2.25
N THR A 92 -4.86 -2.03 3.01
CA THR A 92 -4.05 -2.71 4.04
C THR A 92 -2.85 -3.48 3.47
N ARG A 93 -2.75 -3.59 2.14
CA ARG A 93 -1.60 -4.20 1.44
C ARG A 93 -0.83 -3.21 0.58
N ASN A 94 -0.95 -1.91 0.89
CA ASN A 94 -0.19 -0.81 0.28
C ASN A 94 -0.50 -0.54 -1.21
N ASN A 95 -1.53 -1.18 -1.77
CA ASN A 95 -2.12 -0.74 -3.05
C ASN A 95 -2.82 0.62 -2.88
N ILE A 96 -2.98 1.33 -3.99
CA ILE A 96 -3.74 2.59 -4.07
C ILE A 96 -5.10 2.31 -4.70
N GLU A 97 -6.13 3.01 -4.22
CA GLU A 97 -7.48 2.94 -4.76
C GLU A 97 -8.00 4.34 -5.09
N PHE A 98 -8.42 4.51 -6.33
CA PHE A 98 -9.10 5.68 -6.87
C PHE A 98 -10.59 5.37 -6.99
N MET A 99 -11.44 6.30 -6.57
CA MET A 99 -12.89 6.08 -6.48
C MET A 99 -13.64 7.13 -7.29
N VAL A 100 -14.58 6.66 -8.13
CA VAL A 100 -15.46 7.52 -8.93
C VAL A 100 -16.91 7.12 -8.72
N ASP A 101 -17.82 8.09 -8.75
CA ASP A 101 -19.26 7.94 -8.49
C ASP A 101 -20.08 7.62 -9.75
N ASN A 102 -19.43 7.45 -10.89
CA ASN A 102 -20.11 7.21 -12.16
C ASN A 102 -19.31 6.25 -13.05
N LYS A 103 -19.99 5.24 -13.61
CA LYS A 103 -19.41 4.23 -14.51
C LYS A 103 -18.66 4.84 -15.69
N SER A 104 -19.16 5.95 -16.24
CA SER A 104 -18.54 6.63 -17.39
C SER A 104 -17.15 7.21 -17.08
N LYS A 105 -16.83 7.48 -15.81
CA LYS A 105 -15.52 7.98 -15.36
C LYS A 105 -14.47 6.88 -15.20
N VAL A 106 -14.88 5.61 -15.11
CA VAL A 106 -13.97 4.48 -14.88
C VAL A 106 -12.97 4.31 -16.02
N LYS A 107 -13.44 4.29 -17.28
CA LYS A 107 -12.58 4.11 -18.44
C LYS A 107 -11.55 5.26 -18.60
N PRO A 108 -11.94 6.55 -18.54
CA PRO A 108 -10.97 7.66 -18.56
C PRO A 108 -9.89 7.55 -17.48
N LEU A 109 -10.26 7.17 -16.25
CA LEU A 109 -9.31 6.96 -15.16
C LEU A 109 -8.34 5.80 -15.47
N MET A 110 -8.87 4.66 -15.91
CA MET A 110 -8.03 3.50 -16.24
C MET A 110 -7.07 3.77 -17.39
N ASP A 111 -7.50 4.48 -18.43
CA ASP A 111 -6.67 4.82 -19.57
C ASP A 111 -5.51 5.76 -19.15
N ASP A 112 -5.78 6.73 -18.26
CA ASP A 112 -4.73 7.59 -17.67
C ASP A 112 -3.74 6.76 -16.84
N LEU A 113 -4.22 5.92 -15.93
CA LEU A 113 -3.37 5.04 -15.10
C LEU A 113 -2.47 4.13 -15.95
N LYS A 114 -3.02 3.51 -17.00
CA LYS A 114 -2.28 2.62 -17.92
C LYS A 114 -1.23 3.36 -18.74
N SER A 115 -1.41 4.66 -19.00
CA SER A 115 -0.47 5.46 -19.78
C SER A 115 0.82 5.80 -19.01
N ARG A 116 0.81 5.68 -17.68
CA ARG A 116 1.88 6.17 -16.79
C ARG A 116 2.94 5.11 -16.53
N LYS A 117 4.17 5.39 -16.98
CA LYS A 117 5.35 4.54 -16.79
C LYS A 117 6.52 5.32 -16.24
N PHE A 118 7.40 4.64 -15.50
CA PHE A 118 8.72 5.16 -15.18
C PHE A 118 9.61 5.15 -16.43
N GLU A 119 10.67 5.97 -16.43
CA GLU A 119 11.61 6.10 -17.55
C GLU A 119 12.16 4.73 -18.03
N LYS A 120 12.40 3.81 -17.10
CA LYS A 120 12.93 2.46 -17.39
C LYS A 120 11.84 1.42 -17.71
N GLY A 121 10.60 1.86 -17.93
CA GLY A 121 9.54 1.03 -18.53
C GLY A 121 8.58 0.34 -17.56
N SER A 122 8.86 0.32 -16.25
CA SER A 122 7.90 -0.22 -15.28
C SER A 122 6.64 0.64 -15.21
N ASN A 123 5.47 -0.01 -15.13
CA ASN A 123 4.19 0.67 -14.96
C ASN A 123 4.15 1.37 -13.60
N LYS A 124 3.69 2.63 -13.56
CA LYS A 124 3.56 3.37 -12.29
C LYS A 124 2.34 2.93 -11.49
N PHE A 125 1.26 2.61 -12.19
CA PHE A 125 -0.04 2.29 -11.58
C PHE A 125 -0.68 1.07 -12.26
N PRO A 126 -0.05 -0.13 -12.18
CA PRO A 126 -0.63 -1.32 -12.79
C PRO A 126 -1.93 -1.69 -12.08
N ILE A 127 -3.00 -1.90 -12.85
CA ILE A 127 -4.35 -2.17 -12.34
C ILE A 127 -4.50 -3.66 -12.02
N GLY A 128 -5.05 -4.00 -10.86
CA GLY A 128 -5.23 -5.40 -10.46
C GLY A 128 -5.42 -5.61 -8.96
N GLY A 129 -5.08 -6.81 -8.49
CA GLY A 129 -5.05 -7.16 -7.08
C GLY A 129 -6.43 -7.34 -6.44
N THR A 130 -7.46 -7.65 -7.22
CA THR A 130 -8.82 -8.01 -6.76
C THR A 130 -9.10 -9.50 -6.96
N GLY A 131 -10.14 -10.02 -6.28
CA GLY A 131 -10.59 -11.40 -6.45
C GLY A 131 -9.54 -12.47 -6.14
N SER A 132 -9.67 -13.61 -6.83
CA SER A 132 -8.77 -14.77 -6.70
C SER A 132 -7.53 -14.61 -7.57
N GLY A 133 -6.70 -13.62 -7.25
CA GLY A 133 -5.38 -13.42 -7.84
C GLY A 133 -4.29 -13.31 -6.77
N ILE A 134 -3.11 -12.83 -7.17
CA ILE A 134 -2.04 -12.47 -6.24
C ILE A 134 -2.04 -10.95 -6.11
N THR A 135 -2.32 -10.44 -4.91
CA THR A 135 -2.16 -9.01 -4.64
C THR A 135 -0.75 -8.71 -4.13
N ASN A 136 -0.45 -7.42 -3.94
CA ASN A 136 0.83 -6.91 -3.46
C ASN A 136 1.35 -7.62 -2.19
N ILE A 137 2.68 -7.58 -2.03
CA ILE A 137 3.43 -8.25 -0.97
C ILE A 137 3.61 -7.30 0.22
N VAL A 138 3.07 -7.67 1.37
CA VAL A 138 3.37 -6.98 2.63
C VAL A 138 4.84 -7.25 2.97
N HIS A 139 5.63 -6.20 3.16
CA HIS A 139 7.06 -6.32 3.36
C HIS A 139 7.66 -5.27 4.30
N THR A 140 8.88 -5.56 4.74
CA THR A 140 9.61 -4.80 5.79
C THR A 140 10.58 -3.76 5.22
N GLN A 141 11.46 -3.24 6.07
CA GLN A 141 12.49 -2.27 5.68
C GLN A 141 13.65 -2.89 4.88
N GLY A 142 14.11 -4.09 5.22
CA GLY A 142 15.30 -4.67 4.60
C GLY A 142 16.54 -3.81 4.80
N TRP A 143 17.42 -3.77 3.79
CA TRP A 143 18.67 -3.00 3.83
C TRP A 143 18.45 -1.50 3.67
N ALA A 144 17.25 -1.07 3.29
CA ALA A 144 16.95 0.35 3.12
C ALA A 144 16.98 1.14 4.45
N HIS A 145 16.74 0.47 5.60
CA HIS A 145 16.62 1.18 6.88
C HIS A 145 16.87 0.35 8.15
N CYS A 146 16.83 -0.98 8.10
CA CYS A 146 16.96 -1.79 9.32
C CYS A 146 18.41 -2.19 9.59
N HIS A 147 18.78 -2.32 10.87
CA HIS A 147 20.10 -2.78 11.30
C HIS A 147 20.15 -4.30 11.65
N THR A 148 19.00 -4.98 11.74
CA THR A 148 18.92 -6.44 11.95
C THR A 148 18.48 -7.29 10.73
N PRO A 149 18.49 -6.82 9.46
CA PRO A 149 18.00 -7.61 8.35
C PRO A 149 19.00 -8.72 7.99
N ALA A 150 18.48 -9.93 7.76
CA ALA A 150 19.24 -11.03 7.15
C ALA A 150 19.18 -10.99 5.61
N ILE A 151 18.14 -10.38 5.04
CA ILE A 151 17.95 -10.15 3.60
C ILE A 151 17.34 -8.77 3.34
N ASP A 152 17.42 -8.30 2.08
CA ASP A 152 16.66 -7.12 1.67
C ASP A 152 15.15 -7.39 1.58
N ALA A 153 14.35 -6.31 1.58
CA ALA A 153 12.91 -6.36 1.39
C ALA A 153 12.51 -5.89 -0.01
N SER A 154 12.75 -4.62 -0.34
CA SER A 154 12.23 -3.99 -1.56
C SER A 154 12.75 -4.67 -2.84
N GLY A 155 14.04 -5.05 -2.89
CA GLY A 155 14.61 -5.76 -4.04
C GLY A 155 14.01 -7.14 -4.25
N VAL A 156 13.79 -7.91 -3.18
CA VAL A 156 13.18 -9.25 -3.25
C VAL A 156 11.71 -9.14 -3.68
N VAL A 157 10.96 -8.20 -3.11
CA VAL A 157 9.56 -7.95 -3.48
C VAL A 157 9.45 -7.58 -4.96
N LYS A 158 10.31 -6.69 -5.45
CA LYS A 158 10.33 -6.31 -6.86
C LYS A 158 10.56 -7.53 -7.76
N ALA A 159 11.57 -8.34 -7.47
CA ALA A 159 11.88 -9.53 -8.26
C ALA A 159 10.72 -10.54 -8.27
N VAL A 160 10.08 -10.76 -7.11
CA VAL A 160 8.94 -11.69 -7.00
C VAL A 160 7.72 -11.14 -7.74
N MET A 161 7.38 -9.86 -7.55
CA MET A 161 6.23 -9.24 -8.22
C MET A 161 6.40 -9.16 -9.74
N ASP A 162 7.63 -9.05 -10.25
CA ASP A 162 7.89 -9.14 -11.70
C ASP A 162 7.56 -10.54 -12.25
N GLY A 163 7.90 -11.60 -11.50
CA GLY A 163 7.53 -12.97 -11.87
C GLY A 163 6.04 -13.29 -11.70
N LEU A 164 5.34 -12.56 -10.83
CA LEU A 164 3.91 -12.74 -10.53
C LEU A 164 3.02 -11.67 -11.17
N TYR A 165 3.57 -10.86 -12.07
CA TYR A 165 2.89 -9.67 -12.61
C TYR A 165 1.54 -10.01 -13.27
N ASP A 166 1.49 -11.10 -14.04
CA ASP A 166 0.27 -11.55 -14.71
C ASP A 166 -0.82 -12.03 -13.72
N GLU A 167 -0.41 -12.55 -12.56
CA GLU A 167 -1.34 -12.97 -11.50
C GLU A 167 -1.91 -11.78 -10.72
N PHE A 168 -1.20 -10.65 -10.72
CA PHE A 168 -1.73 -9.40 -10.18
C PHE A 168 -2.84 -8.83 -11.04
N GLY A 169 -2.68 -8.89 -12.37
CA GLY A 169 -3.66 -8.41 -13.35
C GLY A 169 -4.78 -9.42 -13.69
N SER A 170 -4.90 -10.54 -12.98
CA SER A 170 -5.89 -11.58 -13.26
C SER A 170 -6.54 -12.15 -12.00
N MET A 171 -7.55 -13.00 -12.18
CA MET A 171 -8.32 -13.63 -11.11
C MET A 171 -8.47 -15.15 -11.34
N ARG A 172 -7.36 -15.83 -11.66
CA ARG A 172 -7.34 -17.24 -12.09
C ARG A 172 -6.82 -18.22 -11.03
N MET A 173 -6.50 -17.75 -9.83
CA MET A 173 -6.13 -18.62 -8.71
C MET A 173 -7.38 -19.30 -8.14
N PRO A 174 -7.26 -20.47 -7.47
CA PRO A 174 -8.40 -21.10 -6.79
C PRO A 174 -9.00 -20.23 -5.66
N ALA A 175 -8.17 -19.41 -5.03
CA ALA A 175 -8.52 -18.46 -3.98
C ALA A 175 -7.50 -17.30 -3.98
N PRO A 176 -7.76 -16.18 -3.28
CA PRO A 176 -6.77 -15.12 -3.15
C PRO A 176 -5.51 -15.65 -2.47
N VAL A 177 -4.34 -15.42 -3.07
CA VAL A 177 -3.04 -15.81 -2.49
C VAL A 177 -2.35 -14.58 -1.94
N ARG A 178 -1.93 -14.66 -0.67
CA ARG A 178 -1.22 -13.62 0.05
C ARG A 178 0.24 -14.03 0.22
N VAL A 179 1.12 -13.22 -0.34
CA VAL A 179 2.57 -13.34 -0.15
C VAL A 179 3.02 -12.27 0.83
N SER A 180 3.87 -12.61 1.80
CA SER A 180 4.49 -11.62 2.68
C SER A 180 5.97 -11.89 2.88
N LEU A 181 6.74 -10.82 3.14
CA LEU A 181 8.18 -10.89 3.33
C LEU A 181 8.61 -10.19 4.62
N ALA A 182 9.48 -10.84 5.40
CA ALA A 182 10.18 -10.20 6.51
C ALA A 182 11.69 -10.40 6.37
N CYS A 183 12.42 -9.31 6.56
CA CYS A 183 13.89 -9.32 6.43
C CYS A 183 14.60 -10.07 7.57
N CYS A 184 13.92 -10.33 8.70
CA CYS A 184 14.44 -11.12 9.81
C CYS A 184 13.30 -11.79 10.60
N LEU A 185 13.67 -12.62 11.58
CA LEU A 185 12.75 -13.41 12.42
C LEU A 185 11.84 -12.60 13.34
N ASN A 186 12.02 -11.28 13.46
CA ASN A 186 11.03 -10.42 14.11
C ASN A 186 9.71 -10.38 13.32
N MET A 187 9.72 -10.84 12.07
CA MET A 187 8.53 -11.09 11.25
C MET A 187 7.58 -9.89 11.14
N CYS A 188 8.11 -8.65 11.16
CA CYS A 188 7.30 -7.43 11.14
C CYS A 188 6.34 -7.42 9.94
N GLY A 189 5.04 -7.61 10.19
CA GLY A 189 4.03 -7.77 9.16
C GLY A 189 3.33 -9.12 9.26
N ALA A 190 3.12 -9.78 8.12
CA ALA A 190 2.18 -10.90 8.01
C ALA A 190 2.83 -12.23 7.59
N VAL A 191 4.15 -12.39 7.72
CA VAL A 191 4.86 -13.63 7.34
C VAL A 191 4.28 -14.87 8.03
N HIS A 192 3.93 -14.78 9.31
CA HIS A 192 3.41 -15.89 10.09
C HIS A 192 1.96 -16.31 9.75
N CYS A 193 1.26 -15.55 8.91
CA CYS A 193 -0.16 -15.76 8.60
C CYS A 193 -0.49 -15.53 7.11
N SER A 194 0.50 -15.70 6.22
CA SER A 194 0.33 -15.61 4.77
C SER A 194 0.39 -16.98 4.12
N ASP A 195 -0.27 -17.13 2.96
CA ASP A 195 -0.24 -18.37 2.18
C ASP A 195 1.19 -18.73 1.74
N ILE A 196 1.99 -17.71 1.37
CA ILE A 196 3.41 -17.84 1.07
C ILE A 196 4.20 -16.80 1.86
N ALA A 197 5.26 -17.25 2.52
CA ALA A 197 6.11 -16.41 3.35
C ALA A 197 7.57 -16.47 2.92
N ILE A 198 8.20 -15.29 2.82
CA ILE A 198 9.64 -15.15 2.57
C ILE A 198 10.27 -14.59 3.84
N LEU A 199 11.25 -15.31 4.40
CA LEU A 199 11.85 -14.96 5.68
C LEU A 199 13.37 -14.96 5.60
N GLY A 200 13.98 -13.83 5.95
CA GLY A 200 15.41 -13.74 6.19
C GLY A 200 15.79 -14.46 7.49
N ILE A 201 16.79 -15.35 7.40
CA ILE A 201 17.34 -16.06 8.57
C ILE A 201 18.87 -15.96 8.61
N HIS A 202 19.40 -15.88 9.82
CA HIS A 202 20.82 -16.08 10.06
C HIS A 202 21.09 -17.59 10.22
N ARG A 203 22.30 -18.03 9.87
CA ARG A 203 22.76 -19.44 10.03
C ARG A 203 24.04 -19.56 10.84
N LYS A 204 24.43 -18.50 11.56
CA LYS A 204 25.63 -18.43 12.39
C LYS A 204 25.28 -17.75 13.72
N PRO A 205 25.91 -18.15 14.83
CA PRO A 205 25.87 -17.39 16.08
C PRO A 205 26.40 -15.95 15.90
N PRO A 206 26.02 -15.00 16.78
CA PRO A 206 26.57 -13.65 16.75
C PRO A 206 28.07 -13.64 17.08
N MET A 207 28.78 -12.63 16.56
CA MET A 207 30.15 -12.33 16.98
C MET A 207 30.10 -11.53 18.28
N ILE A 208 31.08 -11.72 19.17
CA ILE A 208 31.16 -11.01 20.45
C ILE A 208 32.22 -9.93 20.34
N ASP A 209 31.82 -8.67 20.53
CA ASP A 209 32.74 -7.53 20.66
C ASP A 209 33.11 -7.31 22.13
N ALA A 210 34.22 -7.91 22.54
CA ALA A 210 34.66 -7.91 23.93
C ALA A 210 35.05 -6.52 24.47
N GLU A 211 35.39 -5.55 23.61
CA GLU A 211 35.78 -4.21 24.05
C GLU A 211 34.58 -3.36 24.47
N TRP A 212 33.42 -3.61 23.86
CA TRP A 212 32.25 -2.75 23.95
C TRP A 212 31.04 -3.38 24.63
N ILE A 213 30.98 -4.71 24.75
CA ILE A 213 29.78 -5.40 25.26
C ILE A 213 29.33 -4.86 26.63
N ASP A 214 30.26 -4.65 27.56
CA ASP A 214 29.97 -4.12 28.91
C ASP A 214 29.66 -2.61 28.92
N LYS A 215 30.06 -1.88 27.87
CA LYS A 215 29.85 -0.42 27.76
C LYS A 215 28.53 -0.05 27.10
N LEU A 216 28.01 -0.93 26.23
CA LEU A 216 26.83 -0.69 25.40
C LEU A 216 25.62 -1.54 25.79
N CYS A 217 25.83 -2.63 26.51
CA CYS A 217 24.77 -3.54 26.96
C CYS A 217 24.73 -3.54 28.50
N GLU A 218 23.52 -3.42 29.05
CA GLU A 218 23.23 -3.56 30.49
C GLU A 218 23.20 -5.04 30.92
#